data_AF-A0A7C9RE52-F1
#
_entry.id   AF-A0A7C9RE52-F1
#
_cell.length_a   1.000
_cell.length_b   1.000
_cell.length_c   1.000
_cell.angle_alpha   90.00
_cell.angle_beta   90.00
_cell.angle_gamma   90.00
#
_symmetry.space_group_name_H-M   'P 1'
#
loop_
_entity.id
_entity.type
_entity.pdbx_description
1 polymer ?
#
loop_
_entity_poly.entity_id
_entity_poly.type
_entity_poly.pdbx_seq_one_letter_code
_entity_poly.pdbx_strand_id
1 'polypeptide(L)'
;METFAENLSNIWAVVPVKRLSQAKQRLAPVLSHNERVKLARTMLHEVLTTLCASELAGIVVVTSDPMVANLASLFDARVVHDGTEAGVNAAVQQGLESLDAAASALIVPADVPFATAGDLRAIIAELQHNPVVLAPALSDGGTNALAMRAPDMIVPKFGEDSYLRHQMQSRAKGFACGVVSSDGIGRDIDRPQDLVAPIATRKYSLTAALLAELNVSNRLGVGALPLCVRHM
;
A
#
# COMPACT_ATOMS: atom_id res chain seq x y z
N MET A 1 1.91 -4.51 32.19
CA MET A 1 1.80 -3.27 31.39
C MET A 1 3.12 -2.89 30.73
N GLU A 2 4.28 -3.28 31.28
CA GLU A 2 5.60 -3.06 30.67
C GLU A 2 5.82 -3.78 29.33
N THR A 3 5.18 -4.94 29.11
CA THR A 3 5.32 -5.74 27.87
C THR A 3 4.68 -5.16 26.60
N PHE A 4 3.82 -4.13 26.70
CA PHE A 4 3.14 -3.56 25.53
C PHE A 4 3.86 -2.34 24.94
N ALA A 5 4.54 -1.54 25.77
CA ALA A 5 5.30 -0.39 25.30
C ALA A 5 6.62 -0.80 24.63
N GLU A 6 7.23 -1.90 25.07
CA GLU A 6 8.44 -2.48 24.44
C GLU A 6 8.18 -3.09 23.05
N ASN A 7 6.91 -3.32 22.66
CA ASN A 7 6.58 -4.03 21.41
C ASN A 7 6.33 -3.07 20.22
N LEU A 8 6.30 -1.75 20.46
CA LEU A 8 6.09 -0.75 19.42
C LEU A 8 7.36 -0.39 18.63
N SER A 9 8.52 -0.67 19.20
CA SER A 9 9.82 -0.53 18.54
C SER A 9 10.13 -1.67 17.56
N ASN A 10 9.22 -2.64 17.38
CA ASN A 10 9.41 -3.82 16.54
C ASN A 10 8.35 -3.98 15.43
N ILE A 11 7.80 -2.88 14.93
CA ILE A 11 6.88 -2.91 13.78
C ILE A 11 7.68 -2.89 12.48
N TRP A 12 7.54 -3.94 11.67
CA TRP A 12 8.14 -4.04 10.36
C TRP A 12 7.11 -3.82 9.26
N ALA A 13 7.44 -2.98 8.28
CA ALA A 13 6.63 -2.86 7.09
C ALA A 13 6.96 -3.98 6.09
N VAL A 14 5.93 -4.51 5.42
CA VAL A 14 6.07 -5.44 4.30
C VAL A 14 5.46 -4.82 3.06
N VAL A 15 6.29 -4.61 2.03
CA VAL A 15 5.90 -3.98 0.78
C VAL A 15 6.06 -5.00 -0.36
N PRO A 16 4.97 -5.65 -0.81
CA PRO A 16 5.02 -6.55 -1.95
C PRO A 16 5.11 -5.75 -3.26
N VAL A 17 6.10 -6.05 -4.09
CA VAL A 17 6.33 -5.33 -5.36
C VAL A 17 6.59 -6.31 -6.50
N LYS A 18 5.66 -6.37 -7.45
CA LYS A 18 5.84 -7.10 -8.72
C LYS A 18 6.85 -6.39 -9.61
N ARG A 19 7.32 -7.08 -10.67
CA ARG A 19 8.14 -6.46 -11.71
C ARG A 19 7.52 -5.18 -12.24
N LEU A 20 8.32 -4.11 -12.28
CA LEU A 20 7.87 -2.79 -12.72
C LEU A 20 7.41 -2.83 -14.19
N SER A 21 8.04 -3.67 -15.01
CA SER A 21 7.64 -3.92 -16.41
C SER A 21 6.23 -4.48 -16.57
N GLN A 22 5.69 -5.14 -15.53
CA GLN A 22 4.35 -5.70 -15.50
C GLN A 22 3.38 -4.86 -14.65
N ALA A 23 3.83 -3.73 -14.09
CA ALA A 23 3.01 -2.91 -13.22
C ALA A 23 1.93 -2.14 -13.98
N LYS A 24 0.82 -1.85 -13.29
CA LYS A 24 -0.24 -0.93 -13.71
C LYS A 24 -0.82 -1.21 -15.09
N GLN A 25 -0.95 -2.49 -15.46
CA GLN A 25 -1.46 -2.90 -16.77
C GLN A 25 -2.84 -2.33 -17.11
N ARG A 26 -3.70 -2.10 -16.11
CA ARG A 26 -5.01 -1.46 -16.28
C ARG A 26 -4.92 0.02 -16.73
N LEU A 27 -3.75 0.65 -16.62
CA LEU A 27 -3.46 1.98 -17.13
C LEU A 27 -2.93 1.99 -18.58
N ALA A 28 -2.75 0.82 -19.20
CA ALA A 28 -2.28 0.73 -20.59
C ALA A 28 -3.10 1.52 -21.63
N PRO A 29 -4.42 1.71 -21.47
CA PRO A 29 -5.19 2.57 -22.37
C PRO A 29 -4.79 4.05 -22.37
N VAL A 30 -4.10 4.54 -21.32
CA VAL A 30 -3.81 5.97 -21.12
C VAL A 30 -2.32 6.29 -20.95
N LEU A 31 -1.53 5.29 -20.53
CA LEU A 31 -0.09 5.39 -20.32
C LEU A 31 0.64 4.34 -21.15
N SER A 32 1.69 4.76 -21.85
CA SER A 32 2.66 3.86 -22.50
C SER A 32 3.38 2.98 -21.48
N HIS A 33 4.03 1.91 -21.96
CA HIS A 33 4.80 1.02 -21.08
C HIS A 33 5.83 1.76 -20.23
N ASN A 34 6.62 2.65 -20.85
CA ASN A 34 7.65 3.43 -20.14
C ASN A 34 7.05 4.36 -19.09
N GLU A 35 5.89 4.98 -19.37
CA GLU A 35 5.20 5.83 -18.42
C GLU A 35 4.64 5.04 -17.23
N ARG A 36 4.13 3.82 -17.46
CA ARG A 36 3.68 2.94 -16.37
C ARG A 36 4.83 2.48 -15.48
N VAL A 37 5.97 2.13 -16.07
CA VAL A 37 7.20 1.80 -15.32
C VAL A 37 7.68 3.00 -14.50
N LYS A 38 7.73 4.20 -15.11
CA LYS A 38 8.10 5.45 -14.42
C LYS A 38 7.14 5.72 -13.26
N LEU A 39 5.83 5.60 -13.47
CA LEU A 39 4.80 5.79 -12.46
C LEU A 39 4.95 4.79 -11.30
N ALA A 40 5.03 3.49 -11.59
CA ALA A 40 5.20 2.46 -10.58
C ALA A 40 6.45 2.67 -9.71
N ARG A 41 7.58 3.05 -10.34
CA ARG A 41 8.81 3.36 -9.61
C ARG A 41 8.67 4.60 -8.73
N THR A 42 8.04 5.65 -9.23
CA THR A 42 7.80 6.89 -8.47
C THR A 42 6.89 6.65 -7.27
N MET A 43 5.80 5.88 -7.46
CA MET A 43 4.89 5.54 -6.36
C MET A 43 5.59 4.73 -5.27
N LEU A 44 6.37 3.71 -5.66
CA LEU A 44 7.16 2.94 -4.71
C LEU A 44 8.14 3.82 -3.93
N HIS A 45 8.85 4.73 -4.60
CA HIS A 45 9.74 5.67 -3.92
C HIS A 45 8.99 6.50 -2.87
N GLU A 46 7.79 7.01 -3.18
CA GLU A 46 6.99 7.76 -2.21
C GLU A 46 6.49 6.91 -1.04
N VAL A 47 6.06 5.68 -1.29
CA VAL A 47 5.67 4.74 -0.24
C VAL A 47 6.86 4.46 0.69
N LEU A 48 8.04 4.12 0.16
CA LEU A 48 9.24 3.89 0.95
C LEU A 48 9.68 5.14 1.73
N THR A 49 9.64 6.31 1.10
CA THR A 49 9.92 7.59 1.78
C THR A 49 8.98 7.82 2.97
N THR A 50 7.69 7.52 2.78
CA THR A 50 6.67 7.67 3.82
C THR A 50 6.89 6.68 4.95
N LEU A 51 7.19 5.41 4.64
CA LEU A 51 7.49 4.37 5.63
C LEU A 51 8.72 4.72 6.48
N CYS A 52 9.80 5.21 5.87
CA CYS A 52 10.99 5.67 6.61
C CYS A 52 10.67 6.82 7.60
N ALA A 53 9.68 7.66 7.30
CA ALA A 53 9.26 8.77 8.15
C ALA A 53 8.27 8.37 9.27
N SER A 54 7.93 7.07 9.38
CA SER A 54 6.87 6.56 10.25
C SER A 54 7.34 5.76 11.47
N GLU A 55 8.62 5.89 11.84
CA GLU A 55 9.18 5.33 13.09
C GLU A 55 9.05 3.79 13.19
N LEU A 56 9.22 3.12 12.06
CA LEU A 56 9.22 1.65 11.97
C LEU A 56 10.58 1.06 12.37
N ALA A 57 10.57 -0.19 12.81
CA ALA A 57 11.78 -0.97 13.09
C ALA A 57 12.57 -1.28 11.81
N GLY A 58 11.86 -1.42 10.69
CA GLY A 58 12.45 -1.63 9.38
C GLY A 58 11.40 -1.87 8.31
N ILE A 59 11.88 -2.01 7.07
CA ILE A 59 11.07 -2.26 5.89
C ILE A 59 11.58 -3.53 5.22
N VAL A 60 10.67 -4.44 4.88
CA VAL A 60 10.89 -5.58 4.00
C VAL A 60 10.22 -5.29 2.66
N VAL A 61 10.99 -5.33 1.58
CA VAL A 61 10.49 -5.28 0.20
C VAL A 61 10.58 -6.67 -0.40
N VAL A 62 9.45 -7.19 -0.86
CA VAL A 62 9.37 -8.52 -1.47
C VAL A 62 9.26 -8.36 -2.98
N THR A 63 10.28 -8.78 -3.73
CA THR A 63 10.33 -8.55 -5.18
C THR A 63 11.29 -9.51 -5.91
N SER A 64 11.01 -9.75 -7.18
CA SER A 64 11.92 -10.41 -8.14
C SER A 64 12.65 -9.41 -9.05
N ASP A 65 12.34 -8.11 -8.94
CA ASP A 65 12.81 -7.08 -9.87
C ASP A 65 14.11 -6.41 -9.36
N PRO A 66 15.23 -6.52 -10.10
CA PRO A 66 16.49 -5.92 -9.69
C PRO A 66 16.43 -4.39 -9.53
N MET A 67 15.60 -3.69 -10.31
CA MET A 67 15.43 -2.25 -10.15
C MET A 67 14.70 -1.89 -8.85
N VAL A 68 13.74 -2.72 -8.45
CA VAL A 68 13.05 -2.56 -7.16
C VAL A 68 14.00 -2.87 -6.01
N ALA A 69 14.78 -3.94 -6.10
CA ALA A 69 15.78 -4.29 -5.09
C ALA A 69 16.82 -3.16 -4.91
N ASN A 70 17.32 -2.60 -6.01
CA ASN A 70 18.22 -1.45 -5.97
C ASN A 70 17.56 -0.22 -5.34
N LEU A 71 16.31 0.08 -5.69
CA LEU A 71 15.58 1.20 -5.08
C LEU A 71 15.38 0.98 -3.57
N ALA A 72 14.98 -0.22 -3.16
CA ALA A 72 14.79 -0.59 -1.76
C ALA A 72 16.08 -0.39 -0.93
N SER A 73 17.25 -0.70 -1.49
CA SER A 73 18.53 -0.52 -0.82
C SER A 73 18.86 0.94 -0.48
N LEU A 74 18.32 1.91 -1.22
CA LEU A 74 18.48 3.34 -0.93
C LEU A 74 17.71 3.80 0.32
N PHE A 75 16.78 2.97 0.80
CA PHE A 75 15.96 3.19 1.99
C PHE A 75 16.32 2.24 3.15
N ASP A 76 17.50 1.60 3.07
CA ASP A 76 17.94 0.57 4.03
C ASP A 76 16.92 -0.57 4.22
N ALA A 77 16.07 -0.82 3.22
CA ALA A 77 15.06 -1.85 3.27
C ALA A 77 15.66 -3.24 2.99
N ARG A 78 15.25 -4.24 3.76
CA ARG A 78 15.61 -5.64 3.54
C ARG A 78 14.87 -6.16 2.31
N VAL A 79 15.59 -6.75 1.37
CA VAL A 79 14.99 -7.36 0.18
C VAL A 79 14.78 -8.85 0.41
N VAL A 80 13.55 -9.31 0.19
CA VAL A 80 13.20 -10.74 0.08
C VAL A 80 12.94 -11.03 -1.39
N HIS A 81 13.68 -11.98 -1.95
CA HIS A 81 13.58 -12.33 -3.36
C HIS A 81 12.32 -13.19 -3.64
N ASP A 82 11.37 -12.65 -4.41
CA ASP A 82 10.16 -13.38 -4.83
C ASP A 82 10.46 -14.29 -6.03
N GLY A 83 11.05 -15.46 -5.76
CA GLY A 83 11.41 -16.40 -6.82
C GLY A 83 10.21 -17.07 -7.51
N THR A 84 9.04 -17.07 -6.86
CA THR A 84 7.84 -17.76 -7.38
C THR A 84 6.98 -16.88 -8.27
N GLU A 85 6.97 -15.57 -7.99
CA GLU A 85 6.08 -14.59 -8.63
C GLU A 85 4.60 -15.01 -8.64
N ALA A 86 4.18 -15.78 -7.63
CA ALA A 86 2.85 -16.40 -7.55
C ALA A 86 1.72 -15.42 -7.19
N GLY A 87 1.98 -14.11 -7.24
CA GLY A 87 1.03 -13.04 -6.99
C GLY A 87 1.20 -12.36 -5.64
N VAL A 88 0.41 -11.29 -5.43
CA VAL A 88 0.58 -10.37 -4.29
C VAL A 88 0.47 -11.08 -2.93
N ASN A 89 -0.47 -12.02 -2.79
CA ASN A 89 -0.67 -12.72 -1.51
C ASN A 89 0.49 -13.65 -1.18
N ALA A 90 1.11 -14.30 -2.17
CA ALA A 90 2.31 -15.10 -1.96
C ALA A 90 3.51 -14.23 -1.57
N ALA A 91 3.68 -13.07 -2.22
CA ALA A 91 4.73 -12.11 -1.86
C ALA A 91 4.53 -11.57 -0.44
N VAL A 92 3.31 -11.22 -0.05
CA VAL A 92 3.00 -10.80 1.33
C VAL A 92 3.36 -11.90 2.32
N GLN A 93 2.95 -13.14 2.04
CA GLN A 93 3.25 -14.29 2.90
C GLN A 93 4.78 -14.49 3.07
N GLN A 94 5.55 -14.46 1.98
CA GLN A 94 7.02 -14.55 2.04
C GLN A 94 7.63 -13.42 2.88
N GLY A 95 7.09 -12.20 2.75
CA GLY A 95 7.52 -11.06 3.55
C GLY A 95 7.26 -11.26 5.04
N LEU A 96 6.07 -11.73 5.40
CA LEU A 96 5.70 -12.03 6.79
C LEU A 96 6.54 -13.17 7.38
N GLU A 97 6.81 -14.22 6.60
CA GLU A 97 7.67 -15.34 7.01
C GLU A 97 9.13 -14.94 7.23
N SER A 98 9.56 -13.80 6.67
CA SER A 98 10.91 -13.26 6.88
C SER A 98 11.09 -12.48 8.17
N LEU A 99 9.98 -12.16 8.85
CA LEU A 99 9.96 -11.43 10.12
C LEU A 99 10.08 -12.39 11.31
N ASP A 100 10.54 -11.88 12.44
CA ASP A 100 10.47 -12.62 13.70
C ASP A 100 9.02 -12.86 14.10
N ALA A 101 8.72 -14.01 14.71
CA ALA A 101 7.36 -14.36 15.12
C ALA A 101 6.74 -13.37 16.13
N ALA A 102 7.58 -12.66 16.89
CA ALA A 102 7.17 -11.64 17.85
C ALA A 102 7.04 -10.24 17.24
N ALA A 103 7.45 -10.03 15.98
CA ALA A 103 7.39 -8.73 15.32
C ALA A 103 5.94 -8.37 14.95
N SER A 104 5.59 -7.10 15.12
CA SER A 104 4.37 -6.57 14.52
C SER A 104 4.60 -6.32 13.04
N ALA A 105 3.57 -6.55 12.22
CA ALA A 105 3.66 -6.41 10.77
C ALA A 105 2.71 -5.31 10.27
N LEU A 106 3.20 -4.48 9.35
CA LEU A 106 2.41 -3.49 8.62
C LEU A 106 2.56 -3.74 7.11
N ILE A 107 1.55 -4.34 6.49
CA ILE A 107 1.56 -4.57 5.05
C ILE A 107 1.03 -3.31 4.34
N VAL A 108 1.84 -2.75 3.44
CA VAL A 108 1.48 -1.57 2.62
C VAL A 108 1.82 -1.86 1.16
N PRO A 109 0.82 -1.95 0.27
CA PRO A 109 1.04 -2.06 -1.18
C PRO A 109 1.85 -0.88 -1.75
N ALA A 110 2.55 -1.09 -2.87
CA ALA A 110 3.39 -0.05 -3.47
C ALA A 110 2.63 1.03 -4.26
N ASP A 111 1.31 0.93 -4.33
CA ASP A 111 0.45 1.76 -5.18
C ASP A 111 -0.45 2.73 -4.42
N VAL A 112 -0.13 3.00 -3.16
CA VAL A 112 -0.75 4.04 -2.32
C VAL A 112 0.21 5.23 -2.12
N PRO A 113 0.63 5.92 -3.20
CA PRO A 113 1.68 6.96 -3.14
C PRO A 113 1.28 8.18 -2.31
N PHE A 114 -0.01 8.34 -2.04
CA PHE A 114 -0.54 9.48 -1.30
C PHE A 114 -0.64 9.22 0.21
N ALA A 115 -0.27 8.02 0.66
CA ALA A 115 -0.11 7.74 2.09
C ALA A 115 0.83 8.77 2.74
N THR A 116 0.46 9.21 3.93
CA THR A 116 1.25 10.14 4.73
C THR A 116 1.82 9.45 5.96
N ALA A 117 2.90 10.02 6.52
CA ALA A 117 3.44 9.50 7.77
C ALA A 117 2.43 9.60 8.91
N GLY A 118 1.51 10.58 8.86
CA GLY A 118 0.38 10.70 9.78
C GLY A 118 -0.61 9.53 9.67
N ASP A 119 -0.93 9.09 8.45
CA ASP A 119 -1.80 7.93 8.23
C ASP A 119 -1.18 6.66 8.83
N LEU A 120 0.11 6.43 8.58
CA LEU A 120 0.82 5.27 9.09
C LEU A 120 0.97 5.31 10.61
N ARG A 121 1.27 6.48 11.20
CA ARG A 121 1.30 6.64 12.67
C ARG A 121 -0.08 6.42 13.29
N ALA A 122 -1.17 6.83 12.64
CA ALA A 122 -2.52 6.54 13.11
C ALA A 122 -2.82 5.04 13.10
N ILE A 123 -2.40 4.31 12.05
CA ILE A 123 -2.50 2.84 12.00
C ILE A 123 -1.69 2.18 13.13
N ILE A 124 -0.45 2.64 13.36
CA ILE A 124 0.42 2.14 14.43
C ILE A 124 -0.20 2.41 15.82
N ALA A 125 -0.73 3.61 16.03
CA ALA A 125 -1.41 3.97 17.28
C ALA A 125 -2.66 3.09 17.50
N GLU A 126 -3.45 2.84 16.45
CA GLU A 126 -4.65 2.00 16.56
C GLU A 126 -4.28 0.53 16.85
N LEU A 127 -3.11 0.07 16.38
CA LEU A 127 -2.60 -1.29 16.64
C LEU A 127 -2.29 -1.51 18.14
N GLN A 128 -2.07 -0.44 18.91
CA GLN A 128 -1.94 -0.50 20.37
C GLN A 128 -3.24 -0.93 21.06
N HIS A 129 -4.39 -0.70 20.43
CA HIS A 129 -5.70 -1.04 20.97
C HIS A 129 -6.30 -2.29 20.33
N ASN A 130 -6.03 -2.52 19.05
CA ASN A 130 -6.58 -3.63 18.29
C ASN A 130 -5.50 -4.60 17.79
N PRO A 131 -5.70 -5.92 17.89
CA PRO A 131 -4.73 -6.89 17.37
C PRO A 131 -4.55 -6.87 15.85
N VAL A 132 -5.57 -6.39 15.13
CA VAL A 132 -5.58 -6.20 13.68
C VAL A 132 -6.14 -4.81 13.38
N VAL A 133 -5.51 -4.08 12.46
CA VAL A 133 -5.97 -2.78 11.97
C VAL A 133 -6.00 -2.78 10.46
N LEU A 134 -7.07 -2.25 9.88
CA LEU A 134 -7.26 -2.15 8.43
C LEU A 134 -7.33 -0.69 8.00
N ALA A 135 -6.68 -0.36 6.89
CA ALA A 135 -6.99 0.83 6.12
C ALA A 135 -7.70 0.42 4.82
N PRO A 136 -8.98 0.76 4.63
CA PRO A 136 -9.72 0.38 3.43
C PRO A 136 -9.27 1.21 2.22
N ALA A 137 -9.33 0.61 1.04
CA ALA A 137 -9.27 1.34 -0.23
C ALA A 137 -10.57 2.13 -0.45
N LEU A 138 -10.48 3.28 -1.11
CA LEU A 138 -11.65 4.12 -1.42
C LEU A 138 -12.44 3.60 -2.63
N SER A 139 -11.82 2.80 -3.50
CA SER A 139 -12.28 2.54 -4.87
C SER A 139 -13.00 1.20 -5.06
N ASP A 140 -12.60 0.15 -4.33
CA ASP A 140 -12.94 -1.24 -4.70
C ASP A 140 -13.24 -2.19 -3.52
N GLY A 141 -13.42 -1.65 -2.31
CA GLY A 141 -13.58 -2.48 -1.09
C GLY A 141 -12.34 -3.29 -0.71
N GLY A 142 -11.19 -3.00 -1.33
CA GLY A 142 -9.89 -3.56 -1.02
C GLY A 142 -9.29 -3.01 0.28
N THR A 143 -8.06 -3.41 0.55
CA THR A 143 -7.30 -3.04 1.75
C THR A 143 -5.98 -2.41 1.32
N ASN A 144 -5.76 -1.16 1.71
CA ASN A 144 -4.57 -0.38 1.38
C ASN A 144 -3.52 -0.37 2.50
N ALA A 145 -3.91 -0.81 3.71
CA ALA A 145 -2.95 -1.24 4.72
C ALA A 145 -3.58 -2.30 5.63
N LEU A 146 -2.77 -3.27 6.04
CA LEU A 146 -3.13 -4.26 7.05
C LEU A 146 -2.02 -4.29 8.10
N ALA A 147 -2.35 -3.93 9.33
CA ALA A 147 -1.42 -4.05 10.45
C ALA A 147 -1.86 -5.15 11.42
N MET A 148 -0.90 -5.88 11.96
CA MET A 148 -1.10 -7.03 12.83
C MET A 148 -0.04 -7.03 13.94
N ARG A 149 -0.44 -7.37 15.18
CA ARG A 149 0.51 -7.44 16.32
C ARG A 149 1.54 -8.57 16.24
N ALA A 150 1.27 -9.56 15.40
CA ALA A 150 2.15 -10.65 15.04
C ALA A 150 1.91 -11.01 13.58
N PRO A 151 2.85 -11.67 12.87
CA PRO A 151 2.71 -11.94 11.45
C PRO A 151 1.59 -12.93 11.11
N ASP A 152 1.13 -13.73 12.07
CA ASP A 152 0.17 -14.83 11.90
C ASP A 152 -1.26 -14.54 12.42
N MET A 153 -1.52 -13.30 12.83
CA MET A 153 -2.82 -12.89 13.40
C MET A 153 -3.98 -13.23 12.45
N ILE A 154 -3.90 -12.90 11.17
CA ILE A 154 -4.80 -13.40 10.12
C ILE A 154 -3.99 -13.77 8.88
N VAL A 155 -4.59 -14.47 7.91
CA VAL A 155 -3.93 -14.76 6.63
C VAL A 155 -4.28 -13.64 5.64
N PRO A 156 -3.34 -12.78 5.25
CA PRO A 156 -3.65 -11.69 4.32
C PRO A 156 -4.14 -12.24 2.98
N LYS A 157 -5.23 -11.64 2.48
CA LYS A 157 -5.88 -11.97 1.21
C LYS A 157 -6.27 -10.68 0.49
N PHE A 158 -5.26 -9.94 0.03
CA PHE A 158 -5.41 -8.74 -0.79
C PHE A 158 -6.08 -9.01 -2.14
N GLY A 159 -6.70 -7.96 -2.66
CA GLY A 159 -7.49 -7.94 -3.89
C GLY A 159 -8.88 -7.33 -3.63
N GLU A 160 -9.75 -7.43 -4.62
CA GLU A 160 -11.14 -6.95 -4.54
C GLU A 160 -11.84 -7.53 -3.29
N ASP A 161 -12.64 -6.71 -2.60
CA ASP A 161 -13.34 -7.05 -1.36
C ASP A 161 -12.44 -7.58 -0.22
N SER A 162 -11.12 -7.35 -0.27
CA SER A 162 -10.22 -7.85 0.78
C SER A 162 -10.53 -7.26 2.15
N TYR A 163 -11.09 -6.05 2.22
CA TYR A 163 -11.44 -5.42 3.50
C TYR A 163 -12.45 -6.25 4.29
N LEU A 164 -13.53 -6.70 3.63
CA LEU A 164 -14.53 -7.57 4.26
C LEU A 164 -13.93 -8.92 4.60
N ARG A 165 -13.10 -9.50 3.72
CA ARG A 165 -12.42 -10.78 3.99
C ARG A 165 -11.52 -10.72 5.21
N HIS A 166 -10.75 -9.64 5.38
CA HIS A 166 -9.89 -9.45 6.55
C HIS A 166 -10.71 -9.27 7.83
N GLN A 167 -11.77 -8.46 7.81
CA GLN A 167 -12.67 -8.31 8.97
C GLN A 167 -13.30 -9.65 9.39
N MET A 168 -13.76 -10.45 8.43
CA MET A 168 -14.35 -11.76 8.70
C MET A 168 -13.32 -12.73 9.30
N GLN A 169 -12.07 -12.71 8.84
CA GLN A 169 -11.00 -13.50 9.44
C GLN A 169 -10.69 -13.07 10.87
N SER A 170 -10.57 -11.76 11.15
CA SER A 170 -10.37 -11.24 12.50
C SER A 170 -11.49 -11.68 13.43
N ARG A 171 -12.74 -11.52 13.00
CA ARG A 171 -13.92 -11.93 13.76
C ARG A 171 -13.95 -13.44 14.03
N ALA A 172 -13.62 -14.26 13.03
CA ALA A 172 -13.59 -15.71 13.17
C ALA A 172 -12.56 -16.19 14.20
N LYS A 173 -11.46 -15.43 14.38
CA LYS A 173 -10.44 -15.68 15.40
C LYS A 173 -10.70 -14.96 16.73
N GLY A 174 -11.81 -14.22 16.86
CA GLY A 174 -12.16 -13.47 18.07
C GLY A 174 -11.34 -12.20 18.30
N PHE A 175 -10.64 -11.69 17.28
CA PHE A 175 -9.87 -10.45 17.38
C PHE A 175 -10.73 -9.22 17.10
N ALA A 176 -10.58 -8.20 17.94
CA ALA A 176 -11.04 -6.86 17.61
C ALA A 176 -10.29 -6.34 16.37
N CYS A 177 -10.99 -5.59 15.53
CA CYS A 177 -10.45 -5.06 14.29
C CYS A 177 -10.61 -3.54 14.29
N GLY A 178 -9.50 -2.82 14.39
CA GLY A 178 -9.46 -1.37 14.25
C GLY A 178 -9.54 -0.97 12.77
N VAL A 179 -10.00 0.24 12.50
CA VAL A 179 -10.10 0.78 11.13
C VAL A 179 -9.58 2.20 11.13
N VAL A 180 -8.62 2.48 10.25
CA VAL A 180 -8.09 3.82 10.02
C VAL A 180 -8.33 4.19 8.56
N SER A 181 -9.16 5.19 8.33
CA SER A 181 -9.51 5.66 6.99
C SER A 181 -9.04 7.09 6.79
N SER A 182 -8.34 7.34 5.68
CA SER A 182 -8.02 8.69 5.24
C SER A 182 -7.91 8.73 3.71
N ASP A 183 -8.01 9.93 3.14
CA ASP A 183 -7.87 10.14 1.70
C ASP A 183 -6.46 9.76 1.18
N GLY A 184 -5.44 9.84 2.02
CA GLY A 184 -4.06 9.54 1.66
C GLY A 184 -3.85 8.04 1.44
N ILE A 185 -3.90 7.26 2.53
CA ILE A 185 -3.71 5.80 2.47
C ILE A 185 -4.83 5.10 1.70
N GLY A 186 -6.06 5.64 1.74
CA GLY A 186 -7.20 5.04 1.04
C GLY A 186 -7.17 5.20 -0.48
N ARG A 187 -6.29 6.05 -1.03
CA ARG A 187 -6.21 6.31 -2.47
C ARG A 187 -5.03 5.59 -3.11
N ASP A 188 -5.31 4.44 -3.68
CA ASP A 188 -4.44 3.73 -4.60
C ASP A 188 -4.60 4.25 -6.04
N ILE A 189 -3.62 3.97 -6.90
CA ILE A 189 -3.70 4.26 -8.35
C ILE A 189 -3.64 2.96 -9.12
N ASP A 190 -4.76 2.41 -9.58
CA ASP A 190 -4.77 1.17 -10.37
C ASP A 190 -5.50 1.30 -11.72
N ARG A 191 -6.52 2.14 -11.78
CA ARG A 191 -7.38 2.35 -12.94
C ARG A 191 -7.24 3.77 -13.50
N PRO A 192 -7.59 3.99 -14.78
CA PRO A 192 -7.48 5.32 -15.40
C PRO A 192 -8.22 6.42 -14.64
N GLN A 193 -9.34 6.10 -13.97
CA GLN A 193 -10.12 7.06 -13.17
C GLN A 193 -9.34 7.59 -11.95
N ASP A 194 -8.42 6.79 -11.39
CA ASP A 194 -7.64 7.14 -10.20
C ASP A 194 -6.61 8.24 -10.51
N LEU A 195 -6.31 8.46 -11.79
CA LEU A 195 -5.35 9.46 -12.25
C LEU A 195 -5.91 10.90 -12.28
N VAL A 196 -7.23 11.07 -12.18
CA VAL A 196 -7.93 12.38 -12.32
C VAL A 196 -8.15 13.09 -10.98
N ALA A 197 -7.98 12.40 -9.86
CA ALA A 197 -8.37 12.92 -8.56
C ALA A 197 -7.60 14.23 -8.25
N PRO A 198 -8.22 15.21 -7.53
CA PRO A 198 -7.60 16.52 -7.32
C PRO A 198 -6.22 16.34 -6.68
N ILE A 199 -5.20 16.59 -7.49
CA ILE A 199 -3.76 16.55 -7.17
C ILE A 199 -3.40 17.58 -6.06
N ALA A 200 -4.40 18.30 -5.54
CA ALA A 200 -4.29 19.43 -4.65
C ALA A 200 -3.86 19.12 -3.21
N THR A 201 -3.70 17.86 -2.80
CA THR A 201 -3.49 17.52 -1.37
C THR A 201 -2.04 17.41 -0.94
N ARG A 202 -1.04 17.37 -1.85
CA ARG A 202 0.38 17.39 -1.47
C ARG A 202 1.22 18.23 -2.42
N LYS A 203 1.64 19.41 -1.94
CA LYS A 203 2.51 20.37 -2.64
C LYS A 203 3.88 19.78 -3.07
N TYR A 204 4.24 18.59 -2.55
CA TYR A 204 5.53 17.92 -2.75
C TYR A 204 5.41 16.43 -3.14
N SER A 205 4.25 15.97 -3.64
CA SER A 205 4.16 14.57 -4.09
C SER A 205 4.84 14.39 -5.45
N LEU A 206 5.75 13.41 -5.53
CA LEU A 206 6.46 13.06 -6.76
C LEU A 206 5.53 12.42 -7.78
N THR A 207 4.59 11.56 -7.34
CA THR A 207 3.57 10.98 -8.21
C THR A 207 2.62 12.06 -8.72
N ALA A 208 2.16 12.97 -7.86
CA ALA A 208 1.37 14.13 -8.27
C ALA A 208 2.07 14.95 -9.37
N ALA A 209 3.33 15.29 -9.15
CA ALA A 209 4.14 16.04 -10.11
C ALA A 209 4.33 15.28 -11.43
N LEU A 210 4.56 13.96 -11.36
CA LEU A 210 4.68 13.11 -12.54
C LEU A 210 3.36 13.03 -13.33
N LEU A 211 2.22 12.86 -12.65
CA LEU A 211 0.92 12.82 -13.31
C LEU A 211 0.60 14.14 -14.03
N ALA A 212 1.02 15.27 -13.46
CA ALA A 212 0.94 16.57 -14.11
C ALA A 212 1.87 16.66 -15.34
N GLU A 213 3.13 16.21 -15.22
CA GLU A 213 4.10 16.16 -16.34
C GLU A 213 3.58 15.32 -17.52
N LEU A 214 2.97 14.17 -17.22
CA LEU A 214 2.42 13.26 -18.23
C LEU A 214 1.14 13.77 -18.91
N ASN A 215 0.59 14.91 -18.46
CA ASN A 215 -0.63 15.51 -18.98
C ASN A 215 -1.81 14.53 -18.99
N VAL A 216 -1.91 13.69 -17.95
CA VAL A 216 -2.89 12.59 -17.91
C VAL A 216 -4.33 13.09 -17.99
N SER A 217 -4.63 14.23 -17.36
CA SER A 217 -5.95 14.86 -17.41
C SER A 217 -6.43 15.16 -18.83
N ASN A 218 -5.50 15.48 -19.75
CA ASN A 218 -5.84 15.71 -21.16
C ASN A 218 -6.08 14.40 -21.93
N ARG A 219 -5.42 13.31 -21.53
CA ARG A 219 -5.57 11.98 -22.17
C ARG A 219 -6.86 11.29 -21.78
N LEU A 220 -7.37 11.57 -20.58
CA LEU A 220 -8.63 11.03 -20.08
C LEU A 220 -9.85 11.72 -20.70
N GLY A 221 -9.64 12.86 -21.38
CA GLY A 221 -10.65 13.60 -22.11
C GLY A 221 -11.75 14.18 -21.21
N VAL A 222 -12.26 15.35 -21.57
CA VAL A 222 -13.48 15.94 -20.99
C VAL A 222 -14.74 15.15 -21.48
N GLY A 223 -14.69 13.82 -21.46
CA GLY A 223 -15.69 12.94 -22.08
C GLY A 223 -15.86 11.56 -21.45
N ALA A 224 -15.18 11.25 -20.33
CA ALA A 224 -15.27 9.94 -19.67
C ALA A 224 -15.64 10.01 -18.17
N LEU A 225 -16.37 11.06 -17.74
CA LEU A 225 -17.10 11.02 -16.48
C LEU A 225 -18.46 10.34 -16.73
N PRO A 226 -18.85 9.29 -15.99
CA PRO A 226 -20.22 8.81 -16.04
C PRO A 226 -21.14 9.93 -15.57
N LEU A 227 -22.11 10.30 -16.41
CA LEU A 227 -23.25 11.12 -16.03
C LEU A 227 -24.08 10.36 -14.98
N CYS A 228 -23.83 10.65 -13.71
CA CYS A 228 -24.72 10.33 -12.59
C CYS A 228 -24.60 11.52 -11.63
N VAL A 229 -25.60 12.34 -11.31
CA VAL A 229 -27.05 12.18 -11.28
C VAL A 229 -27.65 13.56 -11.60
N ARG A 230 -28.43 13.70 -12.66
CA ARG A 230 -29.49 14.72 -12.74
C ARG A 230 -30.78 14.01 -12.34
N HIS A 231 -31.22 14.20 -11.11
CA HIS A 231 -32.62 14.02 -10.74
C HIS A 231 -33.07 15.27 -9.98
N MET A 232 -34.29 15.68 -10.34
CA MET A 232 -35.09 16.76 -9.77
C MET A 232 -35.18 16.69 -8.25
#